data_AF-A0A7J2YUW3-F1
#
_entry.id   AF-A0A7J2YUW3-F1
#
_cell.length_a   1.000
_cell.length_b   1.000
_cell.length_c   1.000
_cell.angle_alpha   90.00
_cell.angle_beta   90.00
_cell.angle_gamma   90.00
#
_symmetry.space_group_name_H-M   'P 1'
#
loop_
_entity.id
_entity.type
_entity.pdbx_description
1 polymer ?
#
loop_
_entity_poly.entity_id
_entity_poly.type
_entity_poly.pdbx_seq_one_letter_code
_entity_poly.pdbx_strand_id
1 'polypeptide(L)'
;MVKNVDEEKIKRVLTEPGLASIKAMLEKDHAIDCLLLLYVGRGKWKDAKDFMRENNLTLSDGTFRARMIEIESLGLAKSERIDPLKKYYMKTELGEKVAKLLLEFFDELSTK
;
A
#
# COMPACT_ATOMS: atom_id res chain seq x y z
N MET A 1 -31.29 7.04 21.61
CA MET A 1 -30.72 6.61 20.32
C MET A 1 -29.40 5.93 20.61
N VAL A 2 -29.31 4.61 20.42
CA VAL A 2 -28.01 3.92 20.51
C VAL A 2 -27.20 4.40 19.32
N LYS A 3 -26.13 5.16 19.54
CA LYS A 3 -25.21 5.50 18.46
C LYS A 3 -24.71 4.19 17.87
N ASN A 4 -24.95 3.99 16.58
CA ASN A 4 -24.43 2.83 15.89
C ASN A 4 -22.90 2.95 15.87
N VAL A 5 -22.23 2.12 16.68
CA VAL A 5 -20.78 2.16 16.87
C VAL A 5 -20.04 2.07 15.53
N ASP A 6 -20.60 1.35 14.57
CA ASP A 6 -20.00 1.18 13.26
C ASP A 6 -20.19 2.41 12.37
N GLU A 7 -21.31 3.12 12.49
CA GLU A 7 -21.52 4.39 11.78
C GLU A 7 -20.49 5.45 12.19
N GLU A 8 -20.15 5.54 13.48
CA GLU A 8 -19.11 6.45 13.96
C GLU A 8 -17.71 6.04 13.46
N LYS A 9 -17.39 4.74 13.39
CA LYS A 9 -16.13 4.25 12.80
C LYS A 9 -16.06 4.60 11.31
N ILE A 10 -17.14 4.36 10.56
CA ILE A 10 -17.24 4.69 9.14
C ILE A 10 -17.03 6.19 8.94
N LYS A 11 -17.72 7.03 9.72
CA LYS A 11 -17.56 8.48 9.65
C LYS A 11 -16.11 8.90 9.84
N ARG A 12 -15.40 8.33 10.83
CA ARG A 12 -13.96 8.60 11.03
C ARG A 12 -13.12 8.24 9.81
N VAL A 13 -13.32 7.05 9.23
CA VAL A 13 -12.60 6.63 8.02
C VAL A 13 -12.86 7.59 6.85
N LEU A 14 -14.08 8.11 6.72
CA LEU A 14 -14.46 9.01 5.63
C LEU A 14 -14.05 10.47 5.83
N THR A 15 -13.90 10.94 7.07
CA THR A 15 -13.70 12.38 7.35
C THR A 15 -12.37 12.73 8.04
N GLU A 16 -11.74 11.79 8.74
CA GLU A 16 -10.46 12.04 9.41
C GLU A 16 -9.35 12.09 8.35
N PRO A 17 -8.63 13.22 8.16
CA PRO A 17 -7.75 13.41 7.00
C PRO A 17 -6.72 12.30 6.78
N GLY A 18 -6.12 11.76 7.84
CA GLY A 18 -5.14 10.67 7.73
C GLY A 18 -5.77 9.37 7.23
N LEU A 19 -6.90 8.96 7.82
CA LEU A 19 -7.61 7.74 7.43
C LEU A 19 -8.22 7.87 6.03
N ALA A 20 -8.83 9.02 5.73
CA ALA A 20 -9.41 9.30 4.43
C ALA A 20 -8.35 9.26 3.32
N SER A 21 -7.14 9.79 3.58
CA SER A 21 -6.04 9.77 2.60
C SER A 21 -5.49 8.36 2.37
N ILE A 22 -5.32 7.56 3.43
CA ILE A 22 -4.90 6.16 3.31
C ILE A 22 -5.96 5.36 2.55
N LYS A 23 -7.25 5.51 2.90
CA LYS A 23 -8.37 4.89 2.17
C LYS A 23 -8.32 5.25 0.69
N ALA A 24 -8.28 6.53 0.36
CA ALA A 24 -8.28 6.99 -1.03
C ALA A 24 -7.07 6.48 -1.83
N MET A 25 -5.93 6.27 -1.17
CA MET A 25 -4.77 5.65 -1.81
C MET A 25 -5.00 4.15 -2.06
N LEU A 26 -5.55 3.41 -1.09
CA LEU A 26 -5.87 1.98 -1.20
C LEU A 26 -6.91 1.68 -2.28
N GLU A 27 -7.81 2.62 -2.58
CA GLU A 27 -8.83 2.49 -3.63
C GLU A 27 -8.26 2.60 -5.06
N LYS A 28 -7.00 3.04 -5.21
CA LYS A 28 -6.38 3.21 -6.53
C LYS A 28 -5.84 1.88 -7.06
N ASP A 29 -5.87 1.76 -8.37
CA ASP A 29 -5.34 0.61 -9.09
C ASP A 29 -3.88 0.31 -8.68
N HIS A 30 -3.59 -0.97 -8.47
CA HIS A 30 -2.29 -1.49 -8.00
C HIS A 30 -1.76 -0.90 -6.67
N ALA A 31 -2.56 -0.17 -5.88
CA ALA A 31 -2.10 0.39 -4.60
C ALA A 31 -1.79 -0.69 -3.56
N ILE A 32 -2.71 -1.64 -3.39
CA ILE A 32 -2.54 -2.79 -2.50
C ILE A 32 -1.36 -3.64 -2.97
N ASP A 33 -1.26 -3.94 -4.27
CA ASP A 33 -0.14 -4.68 -4.84
C ASP A 33 1.21 -4.04 -4.49
N CYS A 34 1.33 -2.72 -4.69
CA CYS A 34 2.57 -2.01 -4.39
C CYS A 34 2.91 -2.00 -2.89
N LEU A 35 1.90 -1.89 -2.01
CA LEU A 35 2.11 -2.01 -0.56
C LEU A 35 2.59 -3.42 -0.16
N LEU A 36 1.99 -4.46 -0.72
CA LEU A 36 2.37 -5.85 -0.42
C LEU A 36 3.74 -6.19 -0.98
N LEU A 37 4.06 -5.74 -2.20
CA LEU A 37 5.40 -5.84 -2.77
C LEU A 37 6.44 -5.14 -1.88
N LEU A 38 6.15 -3.92 -1.42
CA LEU A 38 7.01 -3.20 -0.48
C LEU A 38 7.17 -3.96 0.85
N TYR A 39 6.10 -4.56 1.36
CA TYR A 39 6.11 -5.32 2.61
C TYR A 39 7.13 -6.47 2.58
N VAL A 40 7.17 -7.21 1.46
CA VAL A 40 8.12 -8.31 1.20
C VAL A 40 9.46 -7.84 0.60
N GLY A 41 9.77 -6.55 0.67
CA GLY A 41 11.07 -5.99 0.32
C GLY A 41 11.29 -5.70 -1.17
N ARG A 42 10.26 -5.80 -2.02
CA ARG A 42 10.31 -5.52 -3.47
C ARG A 42 10.15 -4.03 -3.78
N GLY A 43 10.88 -3.18 -3.06
CA GLY A 43 10.80 -1.73 -3.17
C GLY A 43 11.58 -1.10 -4.33
N LYS A 44 12.26 -1.90 -5.15
CA LYS A 44 12.87 -1.44 -6.42
C LYS A 44 11.99 -1.89 -7.59
N TRP A 45 11.92 -1.05 -8.63
CA TRP A 45 11.13 -1.37 -9.83
C TRP A 45 11.50 -2.74 -10.43
N LYS A 46 12.80 -3.05 -10.55
CA LYS A 46 13.23 -4.35 -11.10
C LYS A 46 12.67 -5.51 -10.28
N ASP A 47 12.80 -5.45 -8.96
CA ASP A 47 12.39 -6.55 -8.07
C ASP A 47 10.88 -6.76 -8.09
N ALA A 48 10.11 -5.66 -8.12
CA ALA A 48 8.66 -5.67 -8.25
C ALA A 48 8.22 -6.23 -9.62
N LYS A 49 8.85 -5.77 -10.70
CA LYS A 49 8.59 -6.22 -12.06
C LYS A 49 8.84 -7.72 -12.21
N ASP A 50 9.96 -8.21 -11.67
CA ASP A 50 10.33 -9.63 -11.74
C ASP A 50 9.30 -10.48 -10.97
N PHE A 51 8.90 -10.07 -9.76
CA PHE A 51 7.85 -10.74 -8.98
C PHE A 51 6.51 -10.81 -9.75
N MET A 52 6.07 -9.69 -10.33
CA MET A 52 4.81 -9.66 -11.08
C MET A 52 4.88 -10.60 -12.29
N ARG A 53 5.98 -10.59 -13.04
CA ARG A 53 6.18 -11.46 -14.22
C ARG A 53 6.21 -12.94 -13.87
N GLU A 54 6.93 -13.31 -12.81
CA GLU A 54 7.02 -14.69 -12.33
C GLU A 54 5.63 -15.27 -11.97
N ASN A 55 4.68 -14.40 -11.61
CA ASN A 55 3.32 -14.77 -11.24
C ASN A 55 2.27 -14.47 -12.34
N ASN A 56 2.69 -14.19 -13.58
CA ASN A 56 1.80 -13.83 -14.70
C ASN A 56 0.91 -12.60 -14.44
N LEU A 57 1.38 -11.67 -13.62
CA LEU A 57 0.72 -10.40 -13.29
C LEU A 57 1.33 -9.24 -14.09
N THR A 58 0.55 -8.17 -14.23
CA THR A 58 0.97 -6.95 -14.93
C THR A 58 1.09 -5.77 -13.97
N LEU A 59 2.22 -5.06 -14.05
CA LEU A 59 2.43 -3.76 -13.42
C LEU A 59 3.33 -2.95 -14.34
N SER A 60 3.01 -1.68 -14.57
CA SER A 60 3.86 -0.78 -15.38
C SER A 60 4.83 0.00 -14.49
N ASP A 61 5.98 0.43 -15.03
CA ASP A 61 6.94 1.29 -14.30
C ASP A 61 6.27 2.59 -13.86
N GLY A 62 5.46 3.20 -14.75
CA GLY A 62 4.73 4.44 -14.47
C GLY A 62 3.75 4.27 -13.31
N THR A 63 2.96 3.20 -13.31
CA THR A 63 2.01 2.89 -12.23
C THR A 63 2.74 2.61 -10.92
N PHE A 64 3.77 1.77 -10.94
CA PHE A 64 4.59 1.47 -9.77
C PHE A 64 5.14 2.76 -9.15
N ARG A 65 5.81 3.61 -9.93
CA ARG A 65 6.36 4.88 -9.43
C ARG A 65 5.29 5.80 -8.85
N ALA A 66 4.15 5.92 -9.53
CA ALA A 66 3.04 6.74 -9.05
C ALA A 66 2.51 6.25 -7.69
N ARG A 67 2.37 4.93 -7.51
CA ARG A 67 1.97 4.33 -6.23
C ARG A 67 3.04 4.53 -5.15
N MET A 68 4.32 4.26 -5.45
CA MET A 68 5.39 4.38 -4.46
C MET A 68 5.62 5.83 -3.99
N ILE A 69 5.46 6.82 -4.88
CA ILE A 69 5.49 8.24 -4.50
C ILE A 69 4.36 8.57 -3.53
N GLU A 70 3.15 8.08 -3.79
CA GLU A 70 2.00 8.35 -2.92
C GLU A 70 2.13 7.64 -1.57
N ILE A 71 2.53 6.36 -1.57
CA ILE A 71 2.84 5.58 -0.37
C ILE A 71 3.93 6.29 0.47
N GLU A 72 4.97 6.81 -0.17
CA GLU A 72 6.01 7.62 0.50
C GLU A 72 5.44 8.93 1.07
N SER A 73 4.60 9.65 0.32
CA SER A 73 4.00 10.92 0.77
C SER A 73 3.07 10.75 1.98
N LEU A 74 2.47 9.57 2.15
CA LEU A 74 1.62 9.22 3.30
C LEU A 74 2.42 8.68 4.49
N GLY A 75 3.76 8.64 4.40
CA GLY A 75 4.61 8.08 5.45
C GLY A 75 4.53 6.57 5.60
N LEU A 76 3.96 5.85 4.63
CA LEU A 76 3.90 4.38 4.59
C LEU A 76 5.22 3.79 4.05
N ALA A 77 5.97 4.57 3.28
CA ALA A 77 7.32 4.24 2.83
C ALA A 77 8.29 5.39 3.10
N LYS A 78 9.57 5.03 3.10
CA LYS A 78 10.70 5.95 2.95
C LYS A 78 11.53 5.51 1.75
N SER A 79 12.25 6.42 1.10
CA SER A 79 13.16 6.05 0.02
C SER A 79 14.60 6.51 0.25
N GLU A 80 15.52 5.71 -0.28
CA GLU A 80 16.92 6.08 -0.47
C GLU A 80 17.19 6.27 -1.97
N ARG A 81 17.93 7.32 -2.32
CA ARG A 81 18.39 7.51 -3.69
C ARG A 81 19.56 6.57 -3.94
N ILE A 82 19.43 5.71 -4.95
CA ILE A 82 20.54 4.89 -5.45
C ILE A 82 21.36 5.71 -6.46
N ASP A 83 20.66 6.39 -7.37
CA ASP A 83 21.24 7.29 -8.38
C ASP A 83 20.21 8.41 -8.70
N PRO A 84 20.53 9.40 -9.56
CA PRO A 84 19.61 10.50 -9.86
C PRO A 84 18.23 10.07 -10.40
N LEU A 85 18.12 8.87 -10.96
CA LEU A 85 16.91 8.32 -11.60
C LEU A 85 16.28 7.16 -10.82
N LYS A 86 17.00 6.58 -9.84
CA LYS A 86 16.58 5.38 -9.12
C LYS A 86 16.44 5.62 -7.63
N LYS A 87 15.29 5.19 -7.10
CA LYS A 87 14.99 5.10 -5.67
C LYS A 87 14.87 3.64 -5.24
N TYR A 88 15.28 3.36 -4.02
CA TYR A 88 14.90 2.16 -3.29
C TYR A 88 13.90 2.56 -2.21
N TYR A 89 12.68 2.01 -2.26
CA TYR A 89 11.67 2.24 -1.25
C TYR A 89 11.71 1.17 -0.17
N MET A 90 11.48 1.56 1.08
CA MET A 90 11.42 0.67 2.24
C MET A 90 10.18 1.01 3.06
N LYS A 91 9.54 -0.01 3.64
CA LYS A 91 8.38 0.18 4.53
C LYS A 91 8.78 0.95 5.79
N THR A 92 7.87 1.80 6.26
CA THR A 92 7.90 2.34 7.63
C THR A 92 7.13 1.40 8.56
N GLU A 93 7.13 1.67 9.87
CA GLU A 93 6.30 0.94 10.84
C GLU A 93 4.80 1.06 10.50
N LEU A 94 4.35 2.24 10.08
CA LEU A 94 2.97 2.46 9.66
C LEU A 94 2.65 1.67 8.38
N GLY A 95 3.54 1.69 7.38
CA GLY A 95 3.38 0.91 6.16
C GLY A 95 3.35 -0.60 6.43
N GLU A 96 4.19 -1.08 7.34
CA GLU A 96 4.18 -2.48 7.78
C GLU A 96 2.85 -2.85 8.43
N LYS A 97 2.35 -2.01 9.34
CA LYS A 97 1.06 -2.23 10.00
C LYS A 97 -0.09 -2.29 9.01
N VAL A 98 -0.15 -1.36 8.05
CA VAL A 98 -1.21 -1.34 7.02
C VAL A 98 -1.13 -2.60 6.15
N ALA A 99 0.07 -2.99 5.71
CA ALA A 99 0.24 -4.20 4.91
C ALA A 99 -0.19 -5.48 5.66
N LYS A 100 0.14 -5.60 6.95
CA LYS A 100 -0.28 -6.72 7.79
C LYS A 100 -1.80 -6.80 7.92
N LEU A 101 -2.47 -5.68 8.20
CA LEU A 101 -3.94 -5.62 8.27
C LEU A 101 -4.62 -6.02 6.95
N LEU A 102 -4.03 -5.66 5.81
CA LEU A 102 -4.52 -6.08 4.49
C LEU A 102 -4.34 -7.59 4.27
N LEU A 103 -3.19 -8.14 4.66
CA LEU A 103 -2.95 -9.59 4.59
C LEU A 103 -3.95 -10.34 5.49
N GLU A 104 -4.11 -9.91 6.74
CA GLU A 104 -5.09 -10.48 7.68
C GLU A 104 -6.51 -10.45 7.11
N PHE A 105 -6.92 -9.34 6.48
CA PHE A 105 -8.21 -9.25 5.80
C PHE A 105 -8.37 -10.32 4.70
N PHE A 106 -7.36 -10.54 3.86
CA PHE A 106 -7.44 -11.58 2.82
C PHE A 106 -7.32 -12.99 3.39
N ASP A 107 -6.56 -13.19 4.46
CA ASP A 107 -6.46 -14.46 5.16
C ASP A 107 -7.83 -14.87 5.70
N GLU A 108 -8.53 -13.97 6.39
CA GLU A 108 -9.89 -14.20 6.91
C GLU A 108 -10.88 -14.60 5.80
N LEU A 109 -10.78 -13.98 4.62
CA LEU A 109 -11.62 -14.32 3.46
C LEU A 109 -11.21 -15.64 2.79
N SER A 110 -9.96 -16.07 2.93
CA SER A 110 -9.42 -17.27 2.31
C SER A 110 -9.76 -18.56 3.08
N THR A 111 -10.13 -18.43 4.35
CA THR A 111 -10.62 -19.53 5.18
C THR A 111 -11.94 -20.07 4.62
N LYS A 112 -11.86 -21.16 3.86
CA LYS A 112 -12.99 -22.04 3.54
C LYS A 112 -13.16 -23.13 4.59
#